data_AF-J9DNB2-F1
#
_entry.id   AF-J9DNB2-F1
#
_cell.length_a   1.000
_cell.length_b   1.000
_cell.length_c   1.000
_cell.angle_alpha   90.00
_cell.angle_beta   90.00
_cell.angle_gamma   90.00
#
_symmetry.space_group_name_H-M   'P 1'
#
loop_
_entity.id
_entity.type
_entity.pdbx_description
1 polymer ?
#
loop_
_entity_poly.entity_id
_entity_poly.type
_entity_poly.pdbx_seq_one_letter_code
_entity_poly.pdbx_strand_id
1 'polypeptide(L)'
;MNDFRLFQDDTKFETCVQKEKSVNFDCKLSKKYTFKCILFFAKNSRIPFSDYVEQCKRENIEPIDITDSEPILNELNYINIPKIDVIYPAYASSQNYAFLEKIDISEDITKVRLFNIIVPQSVTSNITLANIEDFLLKGLFVPADIEDTLGISDNVKFFNNLDNIKYRFNVVSDPSLFCKKDWDQTVCIFVDECEWALNMWGVTNLNEIFKEVPAFRVRLKSEKNDPCEKYDVRDFIIDKKTLHSVDVKLIWDAIKYKINHILKS
;
A
#
# COMPACT_ATOMS: atom_id res chain seq x y z
N MET A 1 4.03 6.20 61.47
CA MET A 1 5.43 5.72 61.42
C MET A 1 5.44 4.59 60.41
N ASN A 2 6.34 4.70 59.43
CA ASN A 2 6.30 4.06 58.11
C ASN A 2 5.99 2.56 58.12
N ASP A 3 5.11 2.15 57.21
CA ASP A 3 4.80 0.74 56.95
C ASP A 3 5.16 0.35 55.51
N PHE A 4 5.61 -0.89 55.36
CA PHE A 4 6.36 -1.41 54.23
C PHE A 4 5.47 -2.10 53.19
N ARG A 5 5.92 -1.97 51.92
CA ARG A 5 5.56 -2.70 50.68
C ARG A 5 4.21 -2.36 50.05
N LEU A 6 4.25 -2.04 48.75
CA LEU A 6 3.36 -2.56 47.70
C LEU A 6 3.87 -2.11 46.32
N PHE A 7 4.46 -3.05 45.57
CA PHE A 7 4.32 -3.03 44.12
C PHE A 7 2.83 -3.22 43.82
N GLN A 8 2.22 -2.31 43.07
CA GLN A 8 1.10 -2.63 42.18
C GLN A 8 0.91 -1.49 41.18
N ASP A 9 1.05 -1.88 39.92
CA ASP A 9 0.57 -1.28 38.67
C ASP A 9 0.13 0.18 38.66
N ASP A 10 0.87 0.99 37.89
CA ASP A 10 0.32 2.11 37.14
C ASP A 10 1.35 2.49 36.06
N THR A 11 1.30 1.82 34.91
CA THR A 11 1.96 2.24 33.68
C THR A 11 1.32 3.53 33.15
N LYS A 12 1.56 4.63 33.86
CA LYS A 12 1.44 6.00 33.34
C LYS A 12 2.65 6.31 32.47
N PHE A 13 2.71 5.69 31.30
CA PHE A 13 3.65 6.10 30.24
C PHE A 13 2.93 7.07 29.29
N GLU A 14 3.12 8.36 29.54
CA GLU A 14 3.11 9.51 28.60
C GLU A 14 2.25 9.44 27.30
N THR A 15 0.92 9.41 27.41
CA THR A 15 0.00 9.41 26.24
C THR A 15 -0.48 10.80 25.76
N CYS A 16 0.01 11.90 26.34
CA CYS A 16 -0.41 13.27 25.97
C CYS A 16 0.52 13.95 24.96
N VAL A 17 1.83 13.67 25.01
CA VAL A 17 2.86 14.43 24.27
C VAL A 17 2.81 14.20 22.76
N GLN A 18 2.35 13.03 22.31
CA GLN A 18 2.29 12.71 20.87
C GLN A 18 1.03 13.25 20.17
N LYS A 19 -0.05 13.52 20.92
CA LYS A 19 -1.34 13.98 20.35
C LYS A 19 -1.27 15.41 19.81
N GLU A 20 -0.42 16.24 20.40
CA GLU A 20 -0.27 17.66 20.06
C GLU A 20 0.82 17.93 19.01
N LYS A 21 1.58 16.90 18.60
CA LYS A 21 2.57 17.04 17.54
C LYS A 21 1.89 17.32 16.20
N SER A 22 2.47 18.25 15.44
CA SER A 22 2.03 18.56 14.07
C SER A 22 2.37 17.41 13.13
N VAL A 23 1.41 17.03 12.28
CA VAL A 23 1.60 16.05 11.21
C VAL A 23 2.05 16.79 9.95
N ASN A 24 3.06 16.25 9.27
CA ASN A 24 3.49 16.74 7.97
C ASN A 24 2.84 15.87 6.90
N PHE A 25 2.20 16.51 5.93
CA PHE A 25 1.69 15.87 4.73
C PHE A 25 2.54 16.31 3.53
N ASP A 26 2.67 15.43 2.55
CA ASP A 26 3.38 15.73 1.30
C ASP A 26 2.58 16.69 0.39
N CYS A 27 1.28 16.85 0.66
CA CYS A 27 0.41 17.77 -0.05
C CYS A 27 0.43 19.17 0.57
N LYS A 28 0.21 20.20 -0.28
CA LYS A 28 0.17 21.59 0.18
C LYS A 28 -1.16 21.86 0.89
N LEU A 29 -1.10 21.93 2.21
CA LEU A 29 -2.25 22.25 3.06
C LEU A 29 -2.33 23.76 3.35
N SER A 30 -3.54 24.25 3.61
CA SER A 30 -3.79 25.64 4.01
C SER A 30 -3.13 25.99 5.35
N LYS A 31 -3.03 25.02 6.26
CA LYS A 31 -2.38 25.15 7.57
C LYS A 31 -1.84 23.81 8.09
N LYS A 32 -1.11 23.87 9.21
CA LYS A 32 -0.60 22.68 9.92
C LYS A 32 -1.65 22.12 10.87
N TYR A 33 -1.76 20.81 10.92
CA TYR A 33 -2.70 20.10 11.80
C TYR A 33 -1.96 19.23 12.82
N THR A 34 -2.53 19.08 14.02
CA THR A 34 -2.00 18.14 15.01
C THR A 34 -2.48 16.73 14.74
N PHE A 35 -1.75 15.74 15.25
CA PHE A 35 -2.13 14.34 15.14
C PHE A 35 -3.54 14.06 15.68
N LYS A 36 -3.92 14.74 16.78
CA LYS A 36 -5.28 14.71 17.34
C LYS A 36 -6.33 15.14 16.32
N CYS A 37 -6.09 16.19 15.54
CA CYS A 37 -7.06 16.70 14.55
C CYS A 37 -7.24 15.70 13.40
N ILE A 38 -6.13 15.17 12.87
CA ILE A 38 -6.12 14.20 11.77
C ILE A 38 -6.82 12.90 12.18
N LEU A 39 -6.51 12.38 13.37
CA LEU A 39 -7.14 11.16 13.88
C LEU A 39 -8.64 11.36 14.09
N PHE A 40 -9.04 12.51 14.63
CA PHE A 40 -10.45 12.83 14.86
C PHE A 40 -11.23 12.99 13.55
N PHE A 41 -10.62 13.57 12.52
CA PHE A 41 -11.20 13.66 11.19
C PHE A 41 -11.31 12.29 10.51
N ALA A 42 -10.27 11.46 10.56
CA ALA A 42 -10.28 10.12 10.00
C ALA A 42 -11.42 9.25 10.59
N LYS A 43 -11.62 9.35 11.92
CA LYS A 43 -12.69 8.68 12.65
C LYS A 43 -14.10 9.11 12.20
N ASN A 44 -14.23 10.36 11.76
CA ASN A 44 -15.50 10.99 11.41
C ASN A 44 -15.64 11.23 9.90
N SER A 45 -14.84 10.56 9.06
CA SER A 45 -14.88 10.72 7.61
C SER A 45 -16.19 10.24 6.96
N ARG A 46 -17.01 9.48 7.68
CA ARG A 46 -18.30 8.93 7.20
C ARG A 46 -19.53 9.79 7.52
N ILE A 47 -19.37 10.87 8.28
CA ILE A 47 -20.47 11.80 8.60
C ILE A 47 -20.36 13.07 7.75
N PRO A 48 -21.48 13.78 7.49
CA PRO A 48 -21.44 15.08 6.82
C PRO A 48 -20.47 16.04 7.49
N PHE A 49 -19.77 16.86 6.70
CA PHE A 49 -18.74 17.78 7.21
C PHE A 49 -19.32 18.78 8.24
N SER A 50 -20.58 19.19 8.09
CA SER A 50 -21.31 19.99 9.07
C SER A 50 -21.30 19.33 10.46
N ASP A 51 -21.60 18.04 10.51
CA ASP A 51 -21.76 17.27 11.75
C ASP A 51 -20.39 17.00 12.37
N TYR A 52 -19.36 16.78 11.55
CA TYR A 52 -17.97 16.72 11.98
C TYR A 52 -17.51 18.01 12.67
N VAL A 53 -17.81 19.17 12.09
CA VAL A 53 -17.45 20.48 12.68
C VAL A 53 -18.15 20.69 14.03
N GLU A 54 -19.42 20.26 14.16
CA GLU A 54 -20.11 20.28 15.45
C GLU A 54 -19.45 19.38 16.49
N GLN A 55 -19.03 18.18 16.11
CA GLN A 55 -18.34 17.26 17.01
C GLN A 55 -16.97 17.79 17.43
N CYS A 56 -16.23 18.44 16.53
CA CYS A 56 -14.97 19.11 16.84
C CYS A 56 -15.14 20.16 17.95
N LYS A 57 -16.22 20.96 17.87
CA LYS A 57 -16.54 21.96 18.90
C LYS A 57 -16.83 21.32 20.26
N ARG A 58 -17.55 20.19 20.30
CA ARG A 58 -17.88 19.48 21.55
C ARG A 58 -16.64 18.88 22.22
N GLU A 59 -15.72 18.36 21.43
CA GLU A 59 -14.50 17.68 21.90
C GLU A 59 -13.30 18.65 22.08
N ASN A 60 -13.52 19.95 21.86
CA ASN A 60 -12.49 20.99 21.86
C ASN A 60 -11.29 20.62 20.98
N ILE A 61 -11.59 20.29 19.72
CA ILE A 61 -10.63 19.94 18.67
C ILE A 61 -10.78 20.96 17.55
N GLU A 62 -9.66 21.42 17.01
CA GLU A 62 -9.68 22.30 15.85
C GLU A 62 -10.12 21.52 14.60
N PRO A 63 -11.16 21.95 13.87
CA PRO A 63 -11.61 21.26 12.68
C PRO A 63 -10.59 21.43 11.54
N ILE A 64 -10.49 20.39 10.72
CA ILE A 64 -9.78 20.46 9.45
C ILE A 64 -10.50 21.43 8.51
N ASP A 65 -9.73 22.19 7.73
CA ASP A 65 -10.30 23.06 6.71
C ASP A 65 -10.94 22.23 5.60
N ILE A 66 -12.10 22.66 5.11
CA ILE A 66 -12.81 21.91 4.07
C ILE A 66 -11.96 21.75 2.81
N THR A 67 -11.11 22.72 2.49
CA THR A 67 -10.19 22.66 1.34
C THR A 67 -9.06 21.65 1.51
N ASP A 68 -8.70 21.33 2.76
CA ASP A 68 -7.66 20.35 3.10
C ASP A 68 -8.22 18.93 3.30
N SER A 69 -9.56 18.80 3.40
CA SER A 69 -10.23 17.56 3.74
C SER A 69 -9.98 16.42 2.72
N GLU A 70 -10.12 16.70 1.42
CA GLU A 70 -9.92 15.74 0.35
C GLU A 70 -8.44 15.33 0.17
N PRO A 71 -7.46 16.27 0.11
CA PRO A 71 -6.03 15.93 0.12
C PRO A 71 -5.62 15.05 1.30
N ILE A 72 -6.12 15.32 2.50
CA ILE A 72 -5.81 14.55 3.71
C ILE A 72 -6.43 13.15 3.63
N LEU A 73 -7.67 13.02 3.16
CA LEU A 73 -8.29 11.69 3.00
C LEU A 73 -7.55 10.82 1.98
N ASN A 74 -7.10 11.41 0.87
CA ASN A 74 -6.34 10.68 -0.15
C ASN A 74 -5.02 10.11 0.42
N GLU A 75 -4.28 10.91 1.19
CA GLU A 75 -3.07 10.46 1.87
C GLU A 75 -3.36 9.41 2.97
N LEU A 76 -4.44 9.57 3.75
CA LEU A 76 -4.82 8.60 4.79
C LEU A 76 -5.27 7.25 4.20
N ASN A 77 -5.99 7.27 3.08
CA ASN A 77 -6.39 6.07 2.35
C ASN A 77 -5.17 5.32 1.79
N TYR A 78 -4.15 6.07 1.33
CA TYR A 78 -2.89 5.50 0.86
C TYR A 78 -2.15 4.71 1.96
N ILE A 79 -2.16 5.22 3.20
CA ILE A 79 -1.50 4.59 4.37
C ILE A 79 -2.18 3.29 4.82
N ASN A 80 -3.45 3.06 4.44
CA ASN A 80 -4.29 1.93 4.87
C ASN A 80 -4.31 1.78 6.40
N ILE A 81 -4.79 2.82 7.09
CA ILE A 81 -5.33 2.62 8.43
C ILE A 81 -6.51 1.65 8.23
N PRO A 82 -6.52 0.44 8.83
CA PRO A 82 -7.63 -0.48 8.68
C PRO A 82 -8.91 0.31 8.97
N LYS A 83 -9.91 0.23 8.08
CA LYS A 83 -11.23 0.82 8.33
C LYS A 83 -11.64 0.34 9.72
N ILE A 84 -11.54 1.22 10.70
CA ILE A 84 -11.90 0.91 12.08
C ILE A 84 -13.40 0.78 12.04
N ASP A 85 -13.87 -0.44 11.79
CA ASP A 85 -15.28 -0.74 11.76
C ASP A 85 -15.82 -0.53 13.17
N VAL A 86 -16.53 0.60 13.30
CA VAL A 86 -17.43 0.95 14.39
C VAL A 86 -16.84 0.69 15.78
N ILE A 87 -15.94 1.56 16.23
CA ILE A 87 -15.76 1.75 17.68
C ILE A 87 -17.02 2.46 18.19
N TYR A 88 -17.96 1.69 18.73
CA TYR A 88 -19.05 2.25 19.53
C TYR A 88 -18.46 3.09 20.67
N PRO A 89 -18.82 4.39 20.81
CA PRO A 89 -18.24 5.28 21.81
C PRO A 89 -18.34 4.77 23.25
N ALA A 90 -19.34 3.93 23.55
CA ALA A 90 -19.58 3.37 24.88
C ALA A 90 -18.60 2.25 25.31
N TYR A 91 -17.80 1.70 24.39
CA TYR A 91 -16.89 0.57 24.66
C TYR A 91 -15.41 0.90 24.42
N ALA A 92 -15.11 2.15 24.05
CA ALA A 92 -13.74 2.60 23.77
C ALA A 92 -12.89 2.82 25.03
N SER A 93 -13.51 2.94 26.21
CA SER A 93 -12.79 3.16 27.47
C SER A 93 -12.46 1.85 28.22
N SER A 94 -13.01 0.71 27.78
CA SER A 94 -12.95 -0.56 28.50
C SER A 94 -12.20 -1.68 27.74
N GLN A 95 -11.74 -1.43 26.51
CA GLN A 95 -10.95 -2.40 25.77
C GLN A 95 -9.45 -2.24 26.04
N ASN A 96 -8.78 -3.38 26.17
CA ASN A 96 -7.33 -3.46 26.28
C ASN A 96 -6.70 -3.22 24.90
N TYR A 97 -6.17 -2.01 24.72
CA TYR A 97 -5.46 -1.60 23.51
C TYR A 97 -4.01 -2.08 23.43
N ALA A 98 -3.59 -3.08 24.22
CA ALA A 98 -2.24 -3.63 24.17
C ALA A 98 -1.82 -4.13 22.77
N PHE A 99 -2.76 -4.40 21.85
CA PHE A 99 -2.42 -4.69 20.46
C PHE A 99 -1.87 -3.45 19.71
N LEU A 100 -2.27 -2.23 20.07
CA LEU A 100 -1.69 -0.99 19.56
C LEU A 100 -0.26 -0.78 20.06
N GLU A 101 0.14 -1.40 21.18
CA GLU A 101 1.53 -1.44 21.64
C GLU A 101 2.37 -2.46 20.84
N LYS A 102 1.72 -3.47 20.24
CA LYS A 102 2.35 -4.39 19.27
C LYS A 102 2.41 -3.80 17.86
N ILE A 103 1.62 -2.77 17.59
CA ILE A 103 1.86 -1.91 16.44
C ILE A 103 3.09 -1.11 16.81
N ASP A 104 4.23 -1.54 16.29
CA ASP A 104 5.47 -0.82 16.47
C ASP A 104 5.39 0.51 15.72
N ILE A 105 4.85 1.54 16.38
CA ILE A 105 4.83 2.92 15.88
C ILE A 105 6.24 3.55 16.04
N SER A 106 7.24 2.78 16.50
CA SER A 106 8.63 3.22 16.64
C SER A 106 9.53 2.87 15.44
N GLU A 107 9.04 2.10 14.46
CA GLU A 107 9.65 2.06 13.12
C GLU A 107 8.90 2.99 12.17
N ASP A 108 9.28 4.28 12.22
CA ASP A 108 9.05 5.32 11.20
C ASP A 108 7.95 4.97 10.17
N ILE A 109 6.70 5.33 10.46
CA ILE A 109 5.61 5.34 9.45
C ILE A 109 5.99 6.25 8.25
N THR A 110 6.97 7.15 8.44
CA THR A 110 7.63 7.98 7.43
C THR A 110 8.74 7.28 6.62
N LYS A 111 9.18 6.06 6.97
CA LYS A 111 10.24 5.31 6.26
C LYS A 111 9.80 4.00 5.63
N VAL A 112 8.60 3.49 5.88
CA VAL A 112 8.11 2.31 5.15
C VAL A 112 7.81 2.75 3.71
N ARG A 113 8.83 2.67 2.86
CA ARG A 113 8.75 3.07 1.45
C ARG A 113 7.81 2.12 0.74
N LEU A 114 6.73 2.71 0.21
CA LEU A 114 5.71 2.02 -0.55
C LEU A 114 6.05 2.12 -2.03
N PHE A 115 6.04 0.97 -2.71
CA PHE A 115 6.28 0.86 -4.14
C PHE A 115 5.12 0.15 -4.83
N ASN A 116 4.85 0.56 -6.07
CA ASN A 116 3.75 0.01 -6.86
C ASN A 116 4.25 -1.12 -7.78
N ILE A 117 3.50 -2.21 -7.81
CA ILE A 117 3.64 -3.28 -8.80
C ILE A 117 2.32 -3.32 -9.57
N ILE A 118 2.38 -3.32 -10.90
CA ILE A 118 1.18 -3.44 -11.73
C ILE A 118 1.11 -4.87 -12.24
N VAL A 119 -0.08 -5.48 -12.17
CA VAL A 119 -0.38 -6.77 -12.78
C VAL A 119 -1.51 -6.64 -13.81
N PRO A 120 -1.69 -7.60 -14.72
CA PRO A 120 -2.80 -7.55 -15.66
C PRO A 120 -4.16 -7.54 -14.96
N GLN A 121 -5.12 -6.81 -15.52
CA GLN A 121 -6.52 -6.84 -15.09
C GLN A 121 -7.24 -8.12 -15.51
N SER A 122 -6.69 -8.87 -16.46
CA SER A 122 -7.28 -10.10 -16.97
C SER A 122 -7.31 -11.19 -15.90
N VAL A 123 -8.51 -11.74 -15.65
CA VAL A 123 -8.69 -12.91 -14.75
C VAL A 123 -8.12 -14.21 -15.32
N THR A 124 -7.78 -14.23 -16.61
CA THR A 124 -7.15 -15.39 -17.26
C THR A 124 -5.63 -15.23 -17.39
N SER A 125 -5.06 -14.14 -16.86
CA SER A 125 -3.62 -13.94 -16.83
C SER A 125 -2.95 -15.00 -15.94
N ASN A 126 -1.76 -15.43 -16.32
CA ASN A 126 -0.95 -16.32 -15.48
C ASN A 126 -0.60 -15.65 -14.13
N ILE A 127 -0.41 -14.33 -14.14
CA ILE A 127 -0.15 -13.53 -12.93
C ILE A 127 -1.34 -12.61 -12.67
N THR A 128 -1.92 -12.73 -11.48
CA THR A 128 -3.06 -11.93 -11.03
C THR A 128 -2.82 -11.44 -9.59
N LEU A 129 -3.72 -10.61 -9.07
CA LEU A 129 -3.69 -10.21 -7.66
C LEU A 129 -3.76 -11.42 -6.70
N ALA A 130 -4.35 -12.54 -7.12
CA ALA A 130 -4.51 -13.73 -6.29
C ALA A 130 -3.22 -14.51 -6.03
N ASN A 131 -2.30 -14.52 -7.00
CA ASN A 131 -1.11 -15.37 -6.92
C ASN A 131 0.22 -14.62 -6.90
N ILE A 132 0.22 -13.31 -7.17
CA ILE A 132 1.45 -12.50 -7.27
C ILE A 132 2.30 -12.52 -5.99
N GLU A 133 1.67 -12.50 -4.81
CA GLU A 133 2.40 -12.52 -3.53
C GLU A 133 3.17 -13.84 -3.37
N ASP A 134 2.50 -14.96 -3.56
CA ASP A 134 3.10 -16.29 -3.47
C ASP A 134 4.15 -16.50 -4.57
N PHE A 135 3.88 -16.00 -5.77
CA PHE A 135 4.81 -16.03 -6.88
C PHE A 135 6.12 -15.30 -6.55
N LEU A 136 6.04 -14.06 -6.04
CA LEU A 136 7.22 -13.25 -5.76
C LEU A 136 7.94 -13.64 -4.47
N LEU A 137 7.22 -13.96 -3.38
CA LEU A 137 7.82 -14.23 -2.07
C LEU A 137 8.26 -15.68 -1.93
N LYS A 138 7.50 -16.63 -2.49
CA LYS A 138 7.75 -18.07 -2.33
C LYS A 138 8.36 -18.70 -3.57
N GLY A 139 8.33 -18.03 -4.72
CA GLY A 139 8.74 -18.61 -6.00
C GLY A 139 7.84 -19.76 -6.45
N LEU A 140 6.58 -19.74 -6.00
CA LEU A 140 5.62 -20.78 -6.31
C LEU A 140 4.60 -20.25 -7.29
N PHE A 141 4.47 -20.93 -8.42
CA PHE A 141 3.44 -20.63 -9.39
C PHE A 141 2.26 -21.57 -9.19
N VAL A 142 1.17 -21.02 -8.65
CA VAL A 142 -0.12 -21.69 -8.57
C VAL A 142 -1.10 -20.84 -9.40
N PRO A 143 -1.68 -21.39 -10.48
CA PRO A 143 -2.75 -20.71 -11.20
C PRO A 143 -3.87 -20.33 -10.23
N ALA A 144 -4.33 -19.09 -10.31
CA ALA A 144 -5.48 -18.64 -9.52
C ALA A 144 -6.77 -19.15 -10.16
N ASP A 145 -7.72 -19.58 -9.33
CA ASP A 145 -9.07 -19.83 -9.81
C ASP A 145 -9.78 -18.48 -10.07
N ILE A 146 -10.78 -18.50 -10.96
CA ILE A 146 -11.53 -17.28 -11.33
C ILE A 146 -12.21 -16.69 -10.09
N GLU A 147 -12.75 -17.54 -9.21
CA GLU A 147 -13.44 -17.12 -7.99
C GLU A 147 -12.49 -16.39 -7.02
N ASP A 148 -11.26 -16.89 -6.88
CA ASP A 148 -10.23 -16.23 -6.06
C ASP A 148 -9.90 -14.86 -6.61
N THR A 149 -9.82 -14.73 -7.94
CA THR A 149 -9.47 -13.46 -8.58
C THR A 149 -10.60 -12.42 -8.46
N LEU A 150 -11.87 -12.86 -8.52
CA LEU A 150 -13.03 -11.98 -8.37
C LEU A 150 -13.31 -11.58 -6.91
N GLY A 151 -12.87 -12.38 -5.94
CA GLY A 151 -13.06 -12.13 -4.51
C GLY A 151 -12.04 -11.16 -3.88
N ILE A 152 -11.01 -10.75 -4.63
CA ILE A 152 -9.92 -9.91 -4.14
C ILE A 152 -10.27 -8.42 -4.29
N SER A 153 -9.89 -7.64 -3.28
CA SER A 153 -9.94 -6.18 -3.31
C SER A 153 -9.18 -5.63 -4.52
N ASP A 154 -9.41 -4.36 -4.88
CA ASP A 154 -8.77 -3.71 -6.03
C ASP A 154 -7.22 -3.71 -5.96
N ASN A 155 -6.64 -4.06 -4.81
CA ASN A 155 -5.20 -4.20 -4.59
C ASN A 155 -4.84 -5.28 -3.56
N VAL A 156 -3.57 -5.71 -3.63
CA VAL A 156 -2.92 -6.58 -2.63
C VAL A 156 -1.68 -5.89 -2.09
N LYS A 157 -1.46 -5.95 -0.77
CA LYS A 157 -0.30 -5.32 -0.13
C LYS A 157 0.50 -6.36 0.65
N PHE A 158 1.79 -6.45 0.36
CA PHE A 158 2.70 -7.36 1.06
C PHE A 158 4.03 -6.67 1.39
N PHE A 159 4.86 -7.33 2.21
CA PHE A 159 6.19 -6.85 2.57
C PHE A 159 7.26 -7.79 2.03
N ASN A 160 8.41 -7.24 1.64
CA ASN A 160 9.60 -8.03 1.36
C ASN A 160 10.84 -7.36 1.96
N ASN A 161 11.78 -8.17 2.42
CA ASN A 161 13.07 -7.71 2.93
C ASN A 161 14.10 -7.81 1.81
N LEU A 162 14.56 -6.65 1.32
CA LEU A 162 15.64 -6.56 0.33
C LEU A 162 16.86 -5.94 1.00
N ASP A 163 17.98 -6.66 1.04
CA ASP A 163 19.22 -6.24 1.72
C ASP A 163 19.02 -5.78 3.17
N ASN A 164 18.20 -6.51 3.93
CA ASN A 164 17.81 -6.17 5.32
C ASN A 164 16.98 -4.88 5.47
N ILE A 165 16.48 -4.32 4.37
CA ILE A 165 15.52 -3.21 4.38
C ILE A 165 14.14 -3.77 4.05
N LYS A 166 13.18 -3.52 4.94
CA LYS A 166 11.79 -3.91 4.75
C LYS A 166 11.08 -2.91 3.85
N TYR A 167 10.62 -3.38 2.69
CA TYR A 167 9.84 -2.60 1.74
C TYR A 167 8.39 -3.06 1.72
N ARG A 168 7.46 -2.12 1.49
CA ARG A 168 6.04 -2.41 1.30
C ARG A 168 5.72 -2.30 -0.18
N PHE A 169 4.99 -3.29 -0.70
CA PHE A 169 4.54 -3.31 -2.08
C PHE A 169 3.02 -3.20 -2.12
N ASN A 170 2.51 -2.34 -2.99
CA ASN A 170 1.10 -2.23 -3.35
C ASN A 170 0.96 -2.77 -4.78
N VAL A 171 0.27 -3.89 -4.92
CA VAL A 171 -0.01 -4.51 -6.21
C VAL A 171 -1.39 -4.08 -6.67
N VAL A 172 -1.48 -3.55 -7.88
CA VAL A 172 -2.74 -3.11 -8.49
C VAL A 172 -2.94 -3.77 -9.85
N SER A 173 -4.19 -4.01 -10.23
CA SER A 173 -4.56 -4.52 -11.55
C SER A 173 -5.04 -3.41 -12.49
N ASP A 174 -5.50 -2.29 -11.95
CA ASP A 174 -5.97 -1.12 -12.69
C ASP A 174 -5.24 0.15 -12.20
N PRO A 175 -4.27 0.67 -12.95
CA PRO A 175 -3.55 1.90 -12.62
C PRO A 175 -4.23 3.16 -13.19
N SER A 176 -5.47 3.11 -13.70
CA SER A 176 -6.14 4.28 -14.30
C SER A 176 -6.30 5.48 -13.36
N LEU A 177 -6.31 5.24 -12.05
CA LEU A 177 -6.37 6.27 -11.01
C LEU A 177 -4.99 6.74 -10.51
N PHE A 178 -3.89 6.22 -11.07
CA PHE A 178 -2.55 6.61 -10.64
C PHE A 178 -2.26 8.08 -10.96
N CYS A 179 -1.84 8.82 -9.95
CA CYS A 179 -1.25 10.14 -10.17
C CYS A 179 0.24 10.01 -10.50
N LYS A 180 0.90 11.14 -10.78
CA LYS A 180 2.33 11.14 -11.12
C LYS A 180 3.19 10.47 -10.04
N LYS A 181 2.92 10.73 -8.75
CA LYS A 181 3.67 10.14 -7.62
C LYS A 181 3.56 8.61 -7.61
N ASP A 182 2.39 8.07 -7.94
CA ASP A 182 2.19 6.62 -8.00
C ASP A 182 3.02 5.99 -9.11
N TRP A 183 3.04 6.62 -10.29
CA TRP A 183 3.89 6.20 -11.41
C TRP A 183 5.39 6.32 -11.10
N ASP A 184 5.81 7.40 -10.45
CA ASP A 184 7.20 7.61 -10.02
C ASP A 184 7.65 6.53 -9.00
N GLN A 185 6.70 5.92 -8.27
CA GLN A 185 6.91 4.83 -7.33
C GLN A 185 6.66 3.43 -7.92
N THR A 186 6.33 3.31 -9.21
CA THR A 186 6.15 2.02 -9.87
C THR A 186 7.50 1.37 -10.15
N VAL A 187 7.67 0.16 -9.61
CA VAL A 187 8.95 -0.57 -9.67
C VAL A 187 8.93 -1.77 -10.60
N CYS A 188 7.74 -2.22 -11.01
CA CYS A 188 7.55 -3.43 -11.80
C CYS A 188 6.19 -3.45 -12.49
N ILE A 189 6.15 -3.96 -13.72
CA ILE A 189 4.91 -4.17 -14.46
C ILE A 189 4.88 -5.62 -14.95
N PHE A 190 3.80 -6.33 -14.67
CA PHE A 190 3.45 -7.58 -15.33
C PHE A 190 2.44 -7.29 -16.42
N VAL A 191 2.68 -7.84 -17.61
CA VAL A 191 1.80 -7.71 -18.76
C VAL A 191 1.36 -9.07 -19.29
N ASP A 192 0.19 -9.08 -19.91
CA ASP A 192 -0.28 -10.17 -20.76
C ASP A 192 -0.15 -9.76 -22.25
N GLU A 193 -0.71 -10.57 -23.13
CA GLU A 193 -0.65 -10.37 -24.59
C GLU A 193 -1.58 -9.25 -25.09
N CYS A 194 -2.29 -8.55 -24.20
CA CYS A 194 -3.39 -7.67 -24.58
C CYS A 194 -2.98 -6.18 -24.57
N GLU A 195 -2.62 -5.65 -25.75
CA GLU A 195 -2.40 -4.20 -25.95
C GLU A 195 -3.62 -3.35 -25.54
N TRP A 196 -4.83 -3.89 -25.60
CA TRP A 196 -6.04 -3.15 -25.25
C TRP A 196 -6.09 -2.79 -23.76
N ALA A 197 -5.60 -3.66 -22.88
CA ALA A 197 -5.59 -3.41 -21.43
C ALA A 197 -4.66 -2.23 -21.10
N LEU A 198 -3.51 -2.15 -21.78
CA LEU A 198 -2.55 -1.06 -21.62
C LEU A 198 -3.12 0.29 -22.07
N ASN A 199 -3.96 0.30 -23.10
CA ASN A 199 -4.62 1.53 -23.57
C ASN A 199 -5.65 2.07 -22.58
N MET A 200 -6.16 1.24 -21.66
CA MET A 200 -7.13 1.67 -20.64
C MET A 200 -6.48 2.39 -19.46
N TRP A 201 -5.15 2.38 -19.33
CA TRP A 201 -4.44 3.04 -18.24
C TRP A 201 -4.45 4.57 -18.33
N GLY A 202 -4.96 5.13 -19.43
CA GLY A 202 -5.03 6.58 -19.63
C GLY A 202 -3.67 7.25 -19.83
N VAL A 203 -2.62 6.48 -20.09
CA VAL A 203 -1.27 6.99 -20.31
C VAL A 203 -0.95 7.11 -21.80
N THR A 204 -0.46 8.28 -22.20
CA THR A 204 -0.12 8.57 -23.61
C THR A 204 1.22 7.98 -24.04
N ASN A 205 2.19 7.83 -23.12
CA ASN A 205 3.57 7.48 -23.41
C ASN A 205 3.97 6.11 -22.83
N LEU A 206 3.22 5.05 -23.16
CA LEU A 206 3.53 3.69 -22.70
C LEU A 206 4.99 3.28 -22.99
N ASN A 207 5.51 3.63 -24.18
CA ASN A 207 6.90 3.34 -24.56
C ASN A 207 7.95 3.93 -23.60
N GLU A 208 7.68 5.08 -22.97
CA GLU A 208 8.61 5.67 -21.99
C GLU A 208 8.54 4.88 -20.68
N ILE A 209 7.34 4.51 -20.23
CA ILE A 209 7.15 3.66 -19.05
C ILE A 209 7.90 2.34 -19.20
N PHE A 210 7.71 1.63 -20.31
CA PHE A 210 8.37 0.33 -20.54
C PHE A 210 9.90 0.45 -20.72
N LYS A 211 10.45 1.64 -20.97
CA LYS A 211 11.89 1.88 -20.95
C LYS A 211 12.43 2.14 -19.55
N GLU A 212 11.62 2.76 -18.68
CA GLU A 212 12.04 3.18 -17.35
C GLU A 212 11.70 2.17 -16.24
N VAL A 213 10.64 1.38 -16.42
CA VAL A 213 10.12 0.43 -15.45
C VAL A 213 10.28 -0.98 -16.00
N PRO A 214 10.92 -1.90 -15.27
CA PRO A 214 11.09 -3.26 -15.76
C PRO A 214 9.73 -3.94 -15.93
N ALA A 215 9.52 -4.55 -17.09
CA ALA A 215 8.31 -5.25 -17.44
C ALA A 215 8.55 -6.74 -17.70
N PHE A 216 7.60 -7.55 -17.25
CA PHE A 216 7.70 -9.01 -17.31
C PHE A 216 6.42 -9.63 -17.85
N ARG A 217 6.59 -10.72 -18.59
CA ARG A 217 5.49 -11.57 -19.03
C ARG A 217 5.77 -13.00 -18.59
N VAL A 218 4.83 -13.62 -17.90
CA VAL A 218 4.93 -15.01 -17.45
C VAL A 218 4.07 -15.87 -18.35
N ARG A 219 4.69 -16.84 -19.03
CA ARG A 219 4.02 -17.74 -19.98
C ARG A 219 4.18 -19.19 -19.59
N LEU A 220 3.14 -19.98 -19.78
CA LEU A 220 3.23 -21.43 -19.68
C LEU A 220 3.96 -21.98 -20.90
N LYS A 221 4.79 -23.00 -20.71
CA LYS A 221 5.50 -23.64 -21.83
C LYS A 221 4.56 -24.28 -22.86
N SER A 222 3.31 -24.55 -22.48
CA SER A 222 2.25 -25.02 -23.38
C SER A 222 1.64 -23.91 -24.25
N GLU A 223 1.81 -22.64 -23.88
CA GLU A 223 1.29 -21.50 -24.64
C GLU A 223 2.10 -21.27 -25.91
N LYS A 224 1.47 -20.62 -26.89
CA LYS A 224 2.16 -20.26 -28.13
C LYS A 224 3.27 -19.24 -27.84
N ASN A 225 4.31 -19.31 -28.66
CA ASN A 225 5.39 -18.34 -28.60
C ASN A 225 5.06 -17.13 -29.47
N ASP A 226 4.17 -16.28 -28.96
CA ASP A 226 3.80 -15.03 -29.61
C ASP A 226 4.66 -13.89 -29.01
N PRO A 227 5.62 -13.33 -29.75
CA PRO A 227 6.53 -12.31 -29.21
C PRO A 227 5.79 -10.99 -28.96
N CYS A 228 5.97 -10.39 -27.78
CA CYS A 228 5.54 -9.02 -27.52
C CYS A 228 6.58 -8.06 -28.13
N GLU A 229 6.50 -7.80 -29.43
CA GLU A 229 7.54 -7.04 -30.15
C GLU A 229 7.51 -5.53 -29.89
N LYS A 230 6.39 -5.02 -29.36
CA LYS A 230 6.14 -3.58 -29.27
C LYS A 230 6.82 -2.90 -28.07
N TYR A 231 7.00 -3.62 -26.97
CA TYR A 231 7.53 -3.08 -25.71
C TYR A 231 8.70 -3.93 -25.21
N ASP A 232 9.64 -3.32 -24.47
CA ASP A 232 10.75 -4.03 -23.85
C ASP A 232 10.24 -4.84 -22.64
N VAL A 233 9.78 -6.06 -22.92
CA VAL A 233 9.19 -6.98 -21.95
C VAL A 233 10.02 -8.25 -21.91
N ARG A 234 10.39 -8.69 -20.70
CA ARG A 234 11.13 -9.95 -20.51
C ARG A 234 10.19 -11.11 -20.25
N ASP A 235 10.35 -12.17 -21.02
CA ASP A 235 9.57 -13.39 -20.88
C ASP A 235 10.16 -14.35 -19.84
N PHE A 236 9.31 -14.89 -18.97
CA PHE A 236 9.60 -16.04 -18.11
C PHE A 236 8.69 -17.20 -18.49
N ILE A 237 9.30 -18.30 -18.94
CA ILE A 237 8.57 -19.49 -19.37
C ILE A 237 8.56 -20.50 -18.22
N ILE A 238 7.37 -20.87 -17.77
CA ILE A 238 7.12 -21.80 -16.67
C ILE A 238 6.58 -23.13 -17.18
N ASP A 239 7.16 -24.24 -16.72
CA ASP A 239 6.85 -25.59 -17.23
C ASP A 239 6.06 -26.45 -16.22
N LYS A 240 6.13 -26.14 -14.90
CA LYS A 240 5.47 -26.87 -13.80
C LYS A 240 5.19 -25.93 -12.62
N LYS A 241 4.40 -26.37 -11.62
CA LYS A 241 3.93 -25.66 -10.40
C LYS A 241 5.01 -24.99 -9.51
N THR A 242 6.23 -24.84 -9.99
CA THR A 242 7.37 -24.23 -9.31
C THR A 242 8.10 -23.37 -10.33
N LEU A 243 8.18 -22.07 -10.07
CA LEU A 243 9.11 -21.20 -10.77
C LEU A 243 10.54 -21.58 -10.35
N HIS A 244 11.52 -21.50 -11.24
CA HIS A 244 12.89 -21.68 -10.79
C HIS A 244 13.27 -20.51 -9.89
N SER A 245 13.90 -20.78 -8.74
CA SER A 245 14.35 -19.75 -7.80
C SER A 245 15.24 -18.67 -8.45
N VAL A 246 15.88 -19.02 -9.57
CA VAL A 246 16.67 -18.12 -10.41
C VAL A 246 15.80 -17.06 -11.08
N ASP A 247 14.63 -17.42 -11.59
CA ASP A 247 13.74 -16.49 -12.31
C ASP A 247 13.17 -15.42 -11.38
N VAL A 248 12.71 -15.85 -10.19
CA VAL A 248 12.23 -14.96 -9.11
C VAL A 248 13.34 -13.98 -8.73
N LYS A 249 14.58 -14.47 -8.63
CA LYS A 249 15.73 -13.65 -8.28
C LYS A 249 16.00 -12.58 -9.35
N LEU A 250 15.90 -12.92 -10.64
CA LEU A 250 16.06 -11.94 -11.72
C LEU A 250 15.00 -10.84 -11.67
N ILE A 251 13.76 -11.18 -11.31
CA ILE A 251 12.69 -10.20 -11.10
C ILE A 251 13.04 -9.28 -9.93
N TRP A 252 13.43 -9.85 -8.77
CA TRP A 252 13.80 -9.05 -7.60
C TRP A 252 15.03 -8.18 -7.82
N ASP A 253 16.02 -8.66 -8.57
CA ASP A 253 17.22 -7.89 -8.92
C ASP A 253 16.85 -6.65 -9.76
N ALA A 254 15.90 -6.78 -10.68
CA ALA A 254 15.38 -5.67 -11.48
C ALA A 254 14.54 -4.69 -10.63
N ILE A 255 13.65 -5.20 -9.78
CA ILE A 255 12.86 -4.38 -8.84
C ILE A 255 13.80 -3.58 -7.93
N LYS A 256 14.81 -4.25 -7.36
CA LYS A 256 15.81 -3.63 -6.50
C LYS A 256 16.61 -2.56 -7.23
N TYR A 257 16.99 -2.79 -8.48
CA TYR A 257 17.64 -1.79 -9.31
C TYR A 257 16.76 -0.54 -9.47
N LYS A 258 15.47 -0.72 -9.80
CA LYS A 258 14.52 0.39 -9.97
C LYS A 258 14.27 1.13 -8.66
N ILE A 259 14.09 0.42 -7.54
CA ILE A 259 14.02 1.02 -6.21
C ILE A 259 15.24 1.90 -5.98
N ASN A 260 16.45 1.37 -6.11
CA ASN A 260 17.69 2.14 -5.88
C ASN A 260 17.81 3.37 -6.79
N HIS A 261 17.25 3.33 -8.00
CA HIS A 261 17.18 4.47 -8.89
C HIS A 261 16.24 5.55 -8.35
N ILE A 262 15.01 5.19 -7.97
CA ILE A 262 14.01 6.10 -7.36
C ILE A 262 14.54 6.74 -6.07
N LEU A 263 15.33 6.00 -5.28
CA LEU A 263 15.86 6.50 -4.02
C LEU A 263 17.05 7.46 -4.17
N LYS A 264 17.63 7.54 -5.36
CA LYS A 264 18.79 8.39 -5.67
C LYS A 264 18.42 9.65 -6.45
N SER A 265 17.28 9.66 -7.13
CA SER A 265 16.68 10.82 -7.81
C SER A 265 16.08 11.80 -6.83
#